data_AF-A0A6L0XUR0-F1
#
_entry.id   AF-A0A6L0XUR0-F1
#
_cell.length_a   1.000
_cell.length_b   1.000
_cell.length_c   1.000
_cell.angle_alpha   90.00
_cell.angle_beta   90.00
_cell.angle_gamma   90.00
#
_symmetry.space_group_name_H-M   'P 1'
#
loop_
_entity.id
_entity.type
_entity.pdbx_description
1 polymer ?
#
loop_
_entity_poly.entity_id
_entity_poly.type
_entity_poly.pdbx_seq_one_letter_code
_entity_poly.pdbx_strand_id
1 'polypeptide(L)'
;MHAFRTRDITLRVPSKDKLLRFSFCSARHLLAETIRRHDLLRSTRAHVGFLQLLGTQITFANLLASALEGEERVEARFTAEEATILTEALALGECRCYLRPEYNAQLAECGLPTFPLRVNRILYRQEKPFSSVVHADLAELLQPPCGVASNSAAAATGANEASDAPFSLYLPGTERRVPLEAWKSFFSYNSSLHAYNYLRRSDGSVPAVWLQSRVDAARLMDHGFLNADGTAAAAAWQRGEACSDEDEEKKAQDIRRALLHAIPFSFGVVVTPLAAGVAVDQRVSQLNRVVMESAALLSASPGGGATVTSALQPLLDRCAEKHTACQHILSLVSGDHDGAYQAAVAARQYNDDPAQVAAVVDPIRRALGVQDFVVPLAAAEAARTGLDFFCRCSKQNVLESLVSAPPRALESLKGSGNTVHCSFCGRRYKLAGAEWQELEMARSASTPPQRSQSLTE
;
A
#
# COMPACT_ATOMS: atom_id res chain seq x y z
N MET A 1 -7.93 26.42 0.55
CA MET A 1 -7.13 25.81 -0.54
C MET A 1 -6.14 24.75 -0.04
N HIS A 2 -5.40 24.97 1.06
CA HIS A 2 -4.40 24.03 1.60
C HIS A 2 -4.93 22.59 1.84
N ALA A 3 -6.09 22.45 2.48
CA ALA A 3 -6.68 21.13 2.79
C ALA A 3 -7.02 20.26 1.55
N PHE A 4 -7.31 20.89 0.40
CA PHE A 4 -7.57 20.15 -0.85
C PHE A 4 -6.26 19.66 -1.50
N ARG A 5 -5.16 20.40 -1.32
CA ARG A 5 -3.86 20.08 -1.93
C ARG A 5 -3.07 19.02 -1.17
N THR A 6 -3.38 18.82 0.11
CA THR A 6 -2.81 17.75 0.94
C THR A 6 -3.64 16.47 0.90
N ARG A 7 -4.82 16.46 0.27
CA ARG A 7 -5.68 15.28 0.26
C ARG A 7 -5.02 14.16 -0.53
N ASP A 8 -5.14 12.96 0.00
CA ASP A 8 -4.77 11.73 -0.69
C ASP A 8 -5.59 11.57 -1.98
N ILE A 9 -4.94 11.05 -3.02
CA ILE A 9 -5.53 10.89 -4.34
C ILE A 9 -4.95 9.66 -5.04
N THR A 10 -5.70 9.15 -6.02
CA THR A 10 -5.11 8.51 -7.19
C THR A 10 -5.28 9.42 -8.41
N LEU A 11 -4.33 9.31 -9.33
CA LEU A 11 -4.28 10.07 -10.57
C LEU A 11 -3.84 9.15 -11.70
N ARG A 12 -4.62 9.07 -12.77
CA ARG A 12 -4.26 8.36 -13.99
C ARG A 12 -4.06 9.37 -15.11
N VAL A 13 -2.90 9.33 -15.75
CA VAL A 13 -2.55 10.24 -16.86
C VAL A 13 -2.06 9.39 -18.03
N PRO A 14 -2.76 9.39 -19.17
CA PRO A 14 -2.23 8.76 -20.37
C PRO A 14 -1.10 9.60 -20.96
N SER A 15 -0.19 8.96 -21.65
CA SER A 15 0.71 9.60 -22.61
C SER A 15 -0.08 10.18 -23.79
N LYS A 16 0.50 11.15 -24.51
CA LYS A 16 -0.14 11.74 -25.70
C LYS A 16 -0.34 10.74 -26.83
N ASP A 17 0.57 9.78 -26.98
CA ASP A 17 0.50 8.70 -27.98
C ASP A 17 -0.37 7.51 -27.53
N LYS A 18 -0.88 7.52 -26.29
CA LYS A 18 -1.71 6.46 -25.68
C LYS A 18 -1.01 5.11 -25.49
N LEU A 19 0.30 5.06 -25.67
CA LEU A 19 1.07 3.82 -25.50
C LEU A 19 1.40 3.53 -24.03
N LEU A 20 1.39 4.56 -23.20
CA LEU A 20 1.69 4.47 -21.77
C LEU A 20 0.61 5.11 -20.91
N ARG A 21 0.36 4.52 -19.75
CA ARG A 21 -0.42 5.11 -18.66
C ARG A 21 0.44 5.30 -17.42
N PHE A 22 0.41 6.50 -16.87
CA PHE A 22 1.05 6.85 -15.61
C PHE A 22 -0.02 6.90 -14.53
N SER A 23 0.07 6.02 -13.54
CA SER A 23 -0.81 6.00 -12.38
C SER A 23 -0.01 6.45 -11.16
N PHE A 24 -0.44 7.52 -10.51
CA PHE A 24 0.14 8.04 -9.27
C PHE A 24 -0.85 7.90 -8.12
N CYS A 25 -0.36 7.64 -6.92
CA CYS A 25 -1.13 7.58 -5.69
C CYS A 25 -0.41 8.35 -4.59
N SER A 26 -1.14 9.13 -3.80
CA SER A 26 -0.69 9.65 -2.51
C SER A 26 -1.62 9.12 -1.43
N ALA A 27 -1.07 8.48 -0.41
CA ALA A 27 -1.78 7.75 0.64
C ALA A 27 -1.31 8.13 2.06
N ARG A 28 -0.79 9.37 2.22
CA ARG A 28 -0.23 9.86 3.49
C ARG A 28 -1.28 9.90 4.59
N HIS A 29 -2.46 10.43 4.29
CA HIS A 29 -3.55 10.54 5.25
C HIS A 29 -4.16 9.17 5.57
N LEU A 30 -4.27 8.27 4.59
CA LEU A 30 -4.70 6.89 4.78
C LEU A 30 -3.76 6.14 5.73
N LEU A 31 -2.44 6.28 5.55
CA LEU A 31 -1.44 5.66 6.43
C LEU A 31 -1.57 6.22 7.86
N ALA A 32 -1.58 7.55 8.02
CA ALA A 32 -1.72 8.19 9.33
C ALA A 32 -2.99 7.75 10.05
N GLU A 33 -4.12 7.70 9.33
CA GLU A 33 -5.40 7.30 9.88
C GLU A 33 -5.44 5.81 10.25
N THR A 34 -4.80 4.94 9.47
CA THR A 34 -4.67 3.51 9.78
C THR A 34 -3.82 3.31 11.03
N ILE A 35 -2.66 3.99 11.14
CA ILE A 35 -1.80 3.93 12.34
C ILE A 35 -2.58 4.35 13.58
N ARG A 36 -3.33 5.45 13.50
CA ARG A 36 -4.13 5.99 14.60
C ARG A 36 -5.26 5.05 15.02
N ARG A 37 -6.04 4.55 14.05
CA ARG A 37 -7.23 3.73 14.31
C ARG A 37 -6.89 2.38 14.94
N HIS A 38 -5.75 1.82 14.57
CA HIS A 38 -5.32 0.49 15.00
C HIS A 38 -4.25 0.52 16.10
N ASP A 39 -3.90 1.71 16.64
CA ASP A 39 -2.86 1.87 17.66
C ASP A 39 -1.55 1.18 17.25
N LEU A 40 -1.14 1.39 16.00
CA LEU A 40 -0.05 0.63 15.39
C LEU A 40 1.30 0.94 16.01
N LEU A 41 1.54 2.19 16.44
CA LEU A 41 2.79 2.51 17.13
C LEU A 41 2.97 1.64 18.38
N ARG A 42 1.91 1.38 19.15
CA ARG A 42 1.99 0.49 20.31
C ARG A 42 2.07 -0.98 19.90
N SER A 43 1.12 -1.45 19.09
CA SER A 43 0.98 -2.88 18.77
C SER A 43 2.15 -3.43 17.96
N THR A 44 2.80 -2.63 17.13
CA THR A 44 3.98 -3.02 16.35
C THR A 44 5.29 -2.59 17.01
N ARG A 45 5.26 -2.16 18.28
CA ARG A 45 6.43 -1.63 19.03
C ARG A 45 7.20 -0.56 18.24
N ALA A 46 6.46 0.31 17.57
CA ALA A 46 6.98 1.38 16.74
C ALA A 46 7.93 0.94 15.62
N HIS A 47 7.75 -0.27 15.09
CA HIS A 47 8.56 -0.78 14.00
C HIS A 47 8.41 0.07 12.71
N VAL A 48 9.29 1.05 12.52
CA VAL A 48 9.22 2.05 11.44
C VAL A 48 9.21 1.40 10.05
N GLY A 49 10.06 0.38 9.81
CA GLY A 49 10.09 -0.35 8.53
C GLY A 49 8.72 -0.95 8.15
N PHE A 50 8.09 -1.67 9.07
CA PHE A 50 6.74 -2.20 8.90
C PHE A 50 5.67 -1.10 8.67
N LEU A 51 5.76 0.05 9.33
CA LEU A 51 4.83 1.16 9.07
C LEU A 51 5.01 1.76 7.67
N GLN A 52 6.26 1.81 7.17
CA GLN A 52 6.54 2.22 5.79
C GLN A 52 6.00 1.20 4.78
N LEU A 53 6.18 -0.10 5.05
CA LEU A 53 5.61 -1.20 4.26
C LEU A 53 4.08 -1.12 4.21
N LEU A 54 3.42 -0.85 5.34
CA LEU A 54 1.98 -0.62 5.41
C LEU A 54 1.55 0.50 4.47
N GLY A 55 2.28 1.62 4.47
CA GLY A 55 2.03 2.73 3.55
C GLY A 55 2.15 2.32 2.08
N THR A 56 3.18 1.54 1.72
CA THR A 56 3.34 1.06 0.33
C THR A 56 2.28 0.03 -0.06
N GLN A 57 1.80 -0.82 0.85
CA GLN A 57 0.70 -1.75 0.59
C GLN A 57 -0.65 -1.03 0.39
N ILE A 58 -0.96 -0.04 1.25
CA ILE A 58 -2.15 0.80 1.09
C ILE A 58 -2.11 1.51 -0.26
N THR A 59 -0.96 2.09 -0.60
CA THR A 59 -0.73 2.77 -1.88
C THR A 59 -0.98 1.83 -3.05
N PHE A 60 -0.41 0.61 -3.01
CA PHE A 60 -0.55 -0.37 -4.08
C PHE A 60 -2.00 -0.80 -4.31
N ALA A 61 -2.75 -1.11 -3.24
CA ALA A 61 -4.15 -1.46 -3.34
C ALA A 61 -4.99 -0.35 -4.00
N ASN A 62 -4.71 0.91 -3.65
CA ASN A 62 -5.39 2.06 -4.25
C ASN A 62 -4.99 2.28 -5.72
N LEU A 63 -3.73 2.03 -6.10
CA LEU A 63 -3.31 2.05 -7.51
C LEU A 63 -4.07 1.00 -8.33
N LEU A 64 -4.24 -0.22 -7.82
CA LEU A 64 -5.03 -1.25 -8.48
C LEU A 64 -6.51 -0.87 -8.57
N ALA A 65 -7.10 -0.38 -7.47
CA ALA A 65 -8.50 0.06 -7.44
C ALA A 65 -8.76 1.23 -8.38
N SER A 66 -7.78 2.12 -8.59
CA SER A 66 -7.92 3.24 -9.53
C SER A 66 -8.13 2.80 -10.98
N ALA A 67 -7.78 1.54 -11.33
CA ALA A 67 -8.01 1.00 -12.65
C ALA A 67 -9.43 0.44 -12.85
N LEU A 68 -10.22 0.29 -11.77
CA LEU A 68 -11.58 -0.24 -11.78
C LEU A 68 -12.62 0.88 -11.96
N GLU A 69 -13.91 0.50 -12.00
CA GLU A 69 -15.03 1.43 -12.21
C GLU A 69 -16.09 1.36 -11.10
N GLY A 70 -16.72 2.48 -10.77
CA GLY A 70 -17.82 2.54 -9.79
C GLY A 70 -17.48 1.92 -8.42
N GLU A 71 -18.34 1.06 -7.90
CA GLU A 71 -18.20 0.40 -6.59
C GLU A 71 -17.38 -0.91 -6.65
N GLU A 72 -16.72 -1.17 -7.78
CA GLU A 72 -15.74 -2.26 -7.85
C GLU A 72 -14.60 -2.01 -6.87
N ARG A 73 -14.03 -3.11 -6.36
CA ARG A 73 -13.01 -3.02 -5.32
C ARG A 73 -11.93 -4.07 -5.43
N VAL A 74 -10.80 -3.72 -4.84
CA VAL A 74 -9.64 -4.58 -4.64
C VAL A 74 -9.55 -4.92 -3.16
N GLU A 75 -9.44 -6.21 -2.86
CA GLU A 75 -9.00 -6.69 -1.55
C GLU A 75 -7.57 -7.26 -1.71
N ALA A 76 -6.59 -6.58 -1.14
CA ALA A 76 -5.20 -7.02 -1.11
C ALA A 76 -4.88 -7.59 0.28
N ARG A 77 -4.31 -8.79 0.32
CA ARG A 77 -3.78 -9.46 1.50
C ARG A 77 -2.31 -9.73 1.29
N PHE A 78 -1.47 -9.11 2.09
CA PHE A 78 -0.02 -9.28 2.06
C PHE A 78 0.49 -9.74 3.42
N THR A 79 1.10 -10.93 3.49
CA THR A 79 1.70 -11.41 4.74
C THR A 79 3.17 -11.00 4.81
N ALA A 80 3.53 -10.21 5.83
CA ALA A 80 4.88 -9.70 6.05
C ALA A 80 5.57 -10.43 7.21
N GLU A 81 6.73 -9.93 7.62
CA GLU A 81 7.49 -10.48 8.75
C GLU A 81 6.77 -10.27 10.09
N GLU A 82 6.08 -9.15 10.26
CA GLU A 82 5.44 -8.77 11.53
C GLU A 82 3.96 -9.17 11.61
N ALA A 83 3.24 -9.10 10.48
CA ALA A 83 1.80 -9.31 10.43
C ALA A 83 1.30 -9.46 8.99
N THR A 84 0.03 -9.82 8.84
CA THR A 84 -0.67 -9.81 7.57
C THR A 84 -1.46 -8.52 7.42
N ILE A 85 -1.13 -7.73 6.40
CA ILE A 85 -1.81 -6.50 6.03
C ILE A 85 -2.97 -6.85 5.10
N LEU A 86 -4.19 -6.43 5.47
CA LEU A 86 -5.36 -6.52 4.61
C LEU A 86 -5.85 -5.12 4.28
N THR A 87 -5.88 -4.80 3.00
CA THR A 87 -6.36 -3.52 2.49
C THR A 87 -7.52 -3.75 1.53
N GLU A 88 -8.62 -3.04 1.74
CA GLU A 88 -9.72 -2.95 0.80
C GLU A 88 -9.76 -1.54 0.24
N ALA A 89 -9.77 -1.42 -1.08
CA ALA A 89 -9.82 -0.15 -1.80
C ALA A 89 -10.86 -0.21 -2.92
N LEU A 90 -11.76 0.77 -2.94
CA LEU A 90 -12.81 0.91 -3.96
C LEU A 90 -12.36 1.88 -5.06
N ALA A 91 -12.88 1.72 -6.28
CA ALA A 91 -12.57 2.62 -7.39
C ALA A 91 -13.00 4.08 -7.13
N LEU A 92 -14.02 4.27 -6.27
CA LEU A 92 -14.49 5.59 -5.80
C LEU A 92 -13.56 6.26 -4.76
N GLY A 93 -12.52 5.57 -4.29
CA GLY A 93 -11.52 6.12 -3.37
C GLY A 93 -11.78 5.88 -1.89
N GLU A 94 -12.78 5.06 -1.53
CA GLU A 94 -12.91 4.53 -0.17
C GLU A 94 -11.84 3.47 0.08
N CYS A 95 -11.05 3.64 1.13
CA CYS A 95 -10.03 2.68 1.53
C CYS A 95 -10.14 2.33 3.01
N ARG A 96 -9.87 1.08 3.37
CA ARG A 96 -9.74 0.64 4.76
C ARG A 96 -8.66 -0.42 4.85
N CYS A 97 -7.97 -0.47 5.98
CA CYS A 97 -6.85 -1.36 6.18
C CYS A 97 -6.82 -1.86 7.61
N TYR A 98 -6.47 -3.13 7.80
CA TYR A 98 -6.24 -3.69 9.12
C TYR A 98 -5.20 -4.80 9.10
N LEU A 99 -4.74 -5.19 10.28
CA LEU A 99 -3.74 -6.23 10.47
C LEU A 99 -4.36 -7.50 11.04
N ARG A 100 -3.82 -8.64 10.62
CA ARG A 100 -4.05 -9.94 11.25
C ARG A 100 -2.73 -10.48 11.82
N PRO A 101 -2.79 -11.31 12.85
CA PRO A 101 -1.62 -11.82 13.54
C PRO A 101 -0.85 -12.89 12.76
N GLU A 102 -1.29 -13.29 11.55
CA GLU A 102 -0.52 -14.25 10.75
C GLU A 102 0.72 -13.56 10.16
N TYR A 103 1.89 -14.19 10.22
CA TYR A 103 3.15 -13.62 9.72
C TYR A 103 4.08 -14.67 9.09
N ASN A 104 5.12 -14.22 8.41
CA ASN A 104 5.96 -15.07 7.56
C ASN A 104 6.62 -16.25 8.29
N ALA A 105 7.06 -16.09 9.54
CA ALA A 105 7.71 -17.20 10.24
C ALA A 105 6.74 -18.37 10.47
N GLN A 106 5.46 -18.10 10.77
CA GLN A 106 4.43 -19.13 10.89
C GLN A 106 4.19 -19.87 9.56
N LEU A 107 4.24 -19.14 8.44
CA LEU A 107 4.12 -19.75 7.11
C LEU A 107 5.32 -20.67 6.83
N ALA A 108 6.54 -20.19 7.12
CA ALA A 108 7.76 -20.96 6.92
C ALA A 108 7.79 -22.24 7.78
N GLU A 109 7.33 -22.18 9.03
CA GLU A 109 7.18 -23.35 9.91
C GLU A 109 6.24 -24.41 9.34
N CYS A 110 5.23 -23.99 8.57
CA CYS A 110 4.30 -24.88 7.86
C CYS A 110 4.79 -25.28 6.45
N GLY A 111 6.00 -24.89 6.05
CA GLY A 111 6.54 -25.15 4.71
C GLY A 111 5.84 -24.38 3.59
N LEU A 112 5.14 -23.29 3.92
CA LEU A 112 4.45 -22.43 2.96
C LEU A 112 5.35 -21.29 2.47
N PRO A 113 5.15 -20.77 1.23
CA PRO A 113 5.90 -19.62 0.73
C PRO A 113 5.74 -18.36 1.60
N THR A 114 6.83 -17.62 1.80
CA THR A 114 6.80 -16.33 2.50
C THR A 114 6.37 -15.19 1.56
N PHE A 115 5.95 -14.08 2.14
CA PHE A 115 5.43 -12.91 1.43
C PHE A 115 4.31 -13.20 0.40
N PRO A 116 3.32 -14.06 0.70
CA PRO A 116 2.20 -14.23 -0.21
C PRO A 116 1.43 -12.92 -0.36
N LEU A 117 1.26 -12.51 -1.61
CA LEU A 117 0.40 -11.40 -2.00
C LEU A 117 -0.81 -11.97 -2.73
N ARG A 118 -1.97 -11.91 -2.07
CA ARG A 118 -3.25 -12.23 -2.66
C ARG A 118 -4.01 -10.95 -3.00
N VAL A 119 -4.56 -10.89 -4.19
CA VAL A 119 -5.41 -9.79 -4.63
C VAL A 119 -6.72 -10.37 -5.17
N ASN A 120 -7.83 -9.96 -4.59
CA ASN A 120 -9.17 -10.25 -5.10
C ASN A 120 -9.73 -8.98 -5.76
N ARG A 121 -10.16 -9.08 -7.01
CA ARG A 121 -10.93 -8.03 -7.70
C ARG A 121 -12.40 -8.41 -7.67
N ILE A 122 -13.20 -7.57 -7.03
CA ILE A 122 -14.64 -7.77 -6.88
C ILE A 122 -15.30 -6.82 -7.87
N LEU A 123 -15.75 -7.41 -8.97
CA LEU A 123 -16.21 -6.71 -10.16
C LEU A 123 -17.74 -6.75 -10.23
N TYR A 124 -18.33 -5.79 -10.94
CA TYR A 124 -19.77 -5.78 -11.13
C TYR A 124 -20.26 -7.02 -11.87
N ARG A 125 -21.43 -7.50 -11.45
CA ARG A 125 -22.13 -8.64 -12.07
C ARG A 125 -21.31 -9.94 -12.10
N GLN A 126 -20.24 -10.03 -11.31
CA GLN A 126 -19.50 -11.25 -11.09
C GLN A 126 -19.92 -11.86 -9.75
N GLU A 127 -20.33 -13.13 -9.76
CA GLU A 127 -20.73 -13.84 -8.54
C GLU A 127 -19.54 -14.04 -7.59
N LYS A 128 -18.35 -14.27 -8.16
CA LYS A 128 -17.12 -14.54 -7.41
C LYS A 128 -16.02 -13.53 -7.76
N PRO A 129 -15.16 -13.17 -6.79
CA PRO A 129 -14.01 -12.32 -7.05
C PRO A 129 -13.01 -12.99 -7.99
N PHE A 130 -12.43 -12.23 -8.92
CA PHE A 130 -11.23 -12.67 -9.64
C PHE A 130 -10.06 -12.64 -8.65
N SER A 131 -9.52 -13.80 -8.31
CA SER A 131 -8.51 -13.96 -7.26
C SER A 131 -7.17 -14.38 -7.87
N SER A 132 -6.10 -13.68 -7.51
CA SER A 132 -4.74 -14.02 -7.89
C SER A 132 -3.84 -14.04 -6.66
N VAL A 133 -2.97 -15.04 -6.57
CA VAL A 133 -2.00 -15.20 -5.49
C VAL A 133 -0.63 -15.34 -6.12
N VAL A 134 0.30 -14.50 -5.68
CA VAL A 134 1.69 -14.54 -6.11
C VAL A 134 2.62 -14.56 -4.90
N HIS A 135 3.82 -15.05 -5.12
CA HIS A 135 4.92 -15.01 -4.17
C HIS A 135 6.11 -14.43 -4.93
N ALA A 136 6.72 -13.40 -4.38
CA ALA A 136 7.96 -12.87 -4.95
C ALA A 136 9.13 -13.63 -4.34
N ASP A 137 10.14 -13.90 -5.15
CA ASP A 137 11.42 -14.44 -4.71
C ASP A 137 12.51 -13.42 -5.06
N LEU A 138 13.23 -12.94 -4.06
CA LEU A 138 14.26 -11.92 -4.25
C LEU A 138 15.42 -12.44 -5.12
N ALA A 139 15.81 -13.71 -4.94
CA ALA A 139 16.86 -14.31 -5.75
C ALA A 139 16.42 -14.43 -7.21
N GLU A 140 15.18 -14.89 -7.46
CA GLU A 140 14.62 -14.93 -8.83
C GLU A 140 14.62 -13.54 -9.48
N LEU A 141 14.18 -12.51 -8.74
CA LEU A 141 14.11 -11.14 -9.25
C LEU A 141 15.49 -10.55 -9.58
N LEU A 142 16.54 -10.98 -8.89
CA LEU A 142 17.91 -10.46 -9.07
C LEU A 142 18.82 -11.38 -9.90
N GLN A 143 18.33 -12.53 -10.35
CA GLN A 143 19.11 -13.44 -11.21
C GLN A 143 19.37 -12.82 -12.58
N PRO A 144 20.58 -12.95 -13.16
CA PRO A 144 20.82 -12.56 -14.55
C PRO A 144 19.82 -13.25 -15.49
N PRO A 145 19.39 -12.60 -16.59
CA PRO A 145 18.55 -13.26 -17.57
C PRO A 145 19.27 -14.51 -18.10
N CYS A 146 18.66 -15.68 -17.89
CA CYS A 146 19.20 -16.94 -18.42
C CYS A 146 19.02 -16.92 -19.94
N GLY A 147 20.12 -16.84 -20.69
CA GLY A 147 20.09 -16.94 -22.15
C GLY A 147 19.70 -18.36 -22.56
N VAL A 148 18.56 -18.50 -23.24
CA VAL A 148 18.13 -19.66 -24.04
C VAL A 148 18.24 -21.02 -23.32
N ALA A 149 17.14 -21.51 -22.75
CA ALA A 149 17.01 -22.94 -22.45
C ALA A 149 16.87 -23.71 -23.77
N SER A 150 17.99 -24.27 -24.24
CA SER A 150 17.99 -25.46 -25.08
C SER A 150 17.07 -26.53 -24.47
N ASN A 151 16.10 -26.98 -25.27
CA ASN A 151 15.25 -28.16 -25.10
C ASN A 151 15.53 -29.08 -23.90
N SER A 152 14.61 -29.12 -22.93
CA SER A 152 14.02 -30.39 -22.46
C SER A 152 12.81 -30.16 -21.53
N ALA A 153 11.71 -30.84 -21.87
CA ALA A 153 10.58 -31.22 -21.01
C ALA A 153 9.42 -30.23 -20.69
N ALA A 154 9.06 -29.32 -21.58
CA ALA A 154 7.71 -28.71 -21.57
C ALA A 154 7.17 -28.39 -22.97
N ALA A 155 7.25 -29.34 -23.89
CA ALA A 155 6.56 -29.26 -25.18
C ALA A 155 5.19 -29.93 -25.09
N ALA A 156 4.18 -29.21 -24.62
CA ALA A 156 2.77 -29.50 -24.89
C ALA A 156 1.88 -28.33 -24.44
N THR A 157 1.89 -27.24 -25.21
CA THR A 157 0.70 -26.44 -25.56
C THR A 157 1.19 -25.24 -26.37
N GLY A 158 0.78 -25.18 -27.64
CA GLY A 158 1.11 -24.06 -28.52
C GLY A 158 0.47 -22.78 -28.03
N ALA A 159 1.29 -21.79 -27.73
CA ALA A 159 0.89 -20.39 -27.60
C ALA A 159 2.07 -19.53 -28.09
N ASN A 160 1.72 -18.52 -28.90
CA ASN A 160 2.57 -17.56 -29.59
C ASN A 160 3.90 -17.20 -28.90
N GLU A 161 4.93 -17.00 -29.72
CA GLU A 161 6.19 -16.33 -29.37
C GLU A 161 5.92 -15.09 -28.51
N ALA A 162 6.05 -15.25 -27.20
CA ALA A 162 5.80 -14.21 -26.22
C ALA A 162 7.04 -13.34 -26.10
N SER A 163 6.84 -12.03 -26.21
CA SER A 163 7.83 -10.96 -25.98
C SER A 163 8.80 -11.30 -24.83
N ASP A 164 10.05 -11.56 -25.19
CA ASP A 164 11.15 -11.99 -24.34
C ASP A 164 11.75 -10.81 -23.53
N ALA A 165 10.89 -9.98 -22.93
CA ALA A 165 11.33 -8.93 -22.01
C ALA A 165 11.82 -9.60 -20.72
N PRO A 166 13.10 -9.45 -20.34
CA PRO A 166 13.64 -10.27 -19.27
C PRO A 166 13.00 -9.91 -17.93
N PHE A 167 12.36 -10.90 -17.32
CA PHE A 167 11.68 -10.81 -16.02
C PHE A 167 12.58 -10.32 -14.87
N SER A 168 13.87 -10.49 -15.07
CA SER A 168 14.94 -10.08 -14.17
C SER A 168 15.05 -8.57 -14.01
N LEU A 169 15.29 -8.13 -12.77
CA LEU A 169 15.70 -6.77 -12.42
C LEU A 169 17.22 -6.59 -12.44
N TYR A 170 17.98 -7.64 -12.78
CA TYR A 170 19.43 -7.62 -12.83
C TYR A 170 19.93 -6.60 -13.85
N LEU A 171 20.90 -5.80 -13.43
CA LEU A 171 21.73 -4.98 -14.30
C LEU A 171 23.20 -5.41 -14.10
N PRO A 172 24.01 -5.50 -15.15
CA PRO A 172 25.42 -5.82 -14.98
C PRO A 172 26.09 -4.91 -13.92
N GLY A 173 26.68 -5.52 -12.89
CA GLY A 173 27.31 -4.80 -11.79
C GLY A 173 26.37 -4.34 -10.66
N THR A 174 25.11 -4.79 -10.60
CA THR A 174 24.17 -4.47 -9.49
C THR A 174 24.81 -4.74 -8.12
N GLU A 175 25.51 -5.86 -7.96
CA GLU A 175 26.15 -6.26 -6.69
C GLU A 175 27.19 -5.25 -6.18
N ARG A 176 27.82 -4.49 -7.08
CA ARG A 176 28.76 -3.41 -6.72
C ARG A 176 28.05 -2.09 -6.44
N ARG A 177 26.87 -1.88 -7.06
CA ARG A 177 26.09 -0.64 -6.91
C ARG A 177 25.19 -0.65 -5.68
N VAL A 178 24.57 -1.79 -5.37
CA VAL A 178 23.59 -1.94 -4.30
C VAL A 178 23.95 -3.17 -3.45
N PRO A 179 24.29 -2.99 -2.17
CA PRO A 179 24.56 -4.11 -1.27
C PRO A 179 23.35 -5.05 -1.14
N LEU A 180 23.60 -6.36 -1.05
CA LEU A 180 22.53 -7.36 -0.90
C LEU A 180 21.63 -7.11 0.32
N GLU A 181 22.18 -6.61 1.42
CA GLU A 181 21.39 -6.26 2.61
C GLU A 181 20.40 -5.11 2.36
N ALA A 182 20.74 -4.16 1.49
CA ALA A 182 19.84 -3.10 1.08
C ALA A 182 18.66 -3.68 0.26
N TRP A 183 18.95 -4.65 -0.63
CA TRP A 183 17.91 -5.38 -1.36
C TRP A 183 17.00 -6.21 -0.44
N LYS A 184 17.56 -6.91 0.55
CA LYS A 184 16.77 -7.66 1.54
C LYS A 184 15.87 -6.73 2.34
N SER A 185 16.42 -5.64 2.86
CA SER A 185 15.66 -4.61 3.59
C SER A 185 14.54 -4.01 2.73
N PHE A 186 14.85 -3.66 1.47
CA PHE A 186 13.86 -3.17 0.52
C PHE A 186 12.77 -4.21 0.22
N PHE A 187 13.13 -5.47 0.05
CA PHE A 187 12.19 -6.56 -0.18
C PHE A 187 11.27 -6.82 1.02
N SER A 188 11.78 -6.77 2.24
CA SER A 188 11.00 -6.99 3.46
C SER A 188 10.10 -5.79 3.81
N TYR A 189 10.57 -4.56 3.56
CA TYR A 189 9.90 -3.33 4.06
C TYR A 189 9.40 -2.37 2.97
N ASN A 190 9.38 -2.79 1.71
CA ASN A 190 8.77 -2.03 0.62
C ASN A 190 8.03 -2.94 -0.37
N SER A 191 6.82 -2.53 -0.73
CA SER A 191 5.94 -3.31 -1.62
C SER A 191 6.34 -3.28 -3.10
N SER A 192 7.32 -2.47 -3.53
CA SER A 192 7.60 -2.24 -4.96
C SER A 192 7.95 -3.51 -5.73
N LEU A 193 8.80 -4.37 -5.17
CA LEU A 193 9.18 -5.65 -5.78
C LEU A 193 7.99 -6.63 -5.83
N HIS A 194 7.20 -6.67 -4.76
CA HIS A 194 5.99 -7.50 -4.69
C HIS A 194 4.91 -7.05 -5.68
N ALA A 195 4.71 -5.73 -5.80
CA ALA A 195 3.79 -5.11 -6.74
C ALA A 195 4.22 -5.36 -8.20
N TYR A 196 5.51 -5.20 -8.51
CA TYR A 196 6.06 -5.55 -9.83
C TYR A 196 5.85 -7.04 -10.14
N ASN A 197 6.15 -7.94 -9.20
CA ASN A 197 5.93 -9.38 -9.39
C ASN A 197 4.44 -9.74 -9.56
N TYR A 198 3.54 -9.04 -8.86
CA TYR A 198 2.11 -9.21 -9.05
C TYR A 198 1.67 -8.78 -10.46
N LEU A 199 2.02 -7.57 -10.88
CA LEU A 199 1.60 -7.02 -12.17
C LEU A 199 2.13 -7.86 -13.34
N ARG A 200 3.36 -8.39 -13.24
CA ARG A 200 3.93 -9.26 -14.28
C ARG A 200 3.27 -10.63 -14.35
N ARG A 201 3.01 -11.28 -13.20
CA ARG A 201 2.50 -12.66 -13.16
C ARG A 201 0.98 -12.74 -13.28
N SER A 202 0.28 -11.74 -12.75
CA SER A 202 -1.19 -11.71 -12.72
C SER A 202 -1.79 -10.92 -13.87
N ASP A 203 -1.23 -9.74 -14.17
CA ASP A 203 -1.80 -8.83 -15.18
C ASP A 203 -1.07 -8.94 -16.54
N GLY A 204 0.00 -9.75 -16.61
CA GLY A 204 0.78 -9.95 -17.84
C GLY A 204 1.48 -8.67 -18.34
N SER A 205 1.69 -7.69 -17.45
CA SER A 205 2.29 -6.40 -17.80
C SER A 205 3.70 -6.28 -17.24
N VAL A 206 4.61 -5.62 -17.96
CA VAL A 206 5.96 -5.29 -17.48
C VAL A 206 6.06 -3.79 -17.18
N PRO A 207 5.49 -3.32 -16.04
CA PRO A 207 5.48 -1.91 -15.70
C PRO A 207 6.78 -1.46 -15.02
N ALA A 208 7.00 -0.15 -15.01
CA ALA A 208 7.86 0.47 -14.01
C ALA A 208 7.04 0.79 -12.76
N VAL A 209 7.49 0.33 -11.59
CA VAL A 209 6.77 0.50 -10.32
C VAL A 209 7.70 1.11 -9.30
N TRP A 210 7.24 2.14 -8.59
CA TRP A 210 7.94 2.64 -7.42
C TRP A 210 6.95 3.10 -6.37
N LEU A 211 7.00 2.47 -5.22
CA LEU A 211 6.22 2.78 -4.03
C LEU A 211 7.18 3.26 -2.95
N GLN A 212 6.83 4.34 -2.25
CA GLN A 212 7.67 4.87 -1.20
C GLN A 212 6.82 5.49 -0.09
N SER A 213 7.11 5.12 1.14
CA SER A 213 6.61 5.79 2.33
C SER A 213 7.77 6.18 3.22
N ARG A 214 7.64 7.31 3.93
CA ARG A 214 8.58 7.73 4.96
C ARG A 214 7.84 8.02 6.24
N VAL A 215 8.29 7.40 7.32
CA VAL A 215 7.84 7.64 8.69
C VAL A 215 9.08 8.09 9.47
N ASP A 216 9.07 9.32 9.94
CA ASP A 216 10.20 9.96 10.59
C ASP A 216 10.17 9.66 12.10
N ALA A 217 11.07 8.78 12.53
CA ALA A 217 11.19 8.38 13.93
C ALA A 217 11.53 9.56 14.86
N ALA A 218 12.34 10.51 14.39
CA ALA A 218 12.71 11.69 15.17
C ALA A 218 11.49 12.56 15.43
N ARG A 219 10.67 12.80 14.41
CA ARG A 219 9.40 13.53 14.58
C ARG A 219 8.39 12.77 15.45
N LEU A 220 8.36 11.44 15.39
CA LEU A 220 7.53 10.66 16.31
C LEU A 220 7.99 10.83 17.76
N MET A 221 9.31 10.88 18.02
CA MET A 221 9.88 11.20 19.35
C MET A 221 9.52 12.63 19.79
N ASP A 222 9.68 13.63 18.91
CA ASP A 222 9.38 15.04 19.21
C ASP A 222 7.90 15.25 19.58
N HIS A 223 7.00 14.48 18.97
CA HIS A 223 5.57 14.49 19.28
C HIS A 223 5.19 13.59 20.47
N GLY A 224 6.18 12.99 21.14
CA GLY A 224 5.97 12.16 22.34
C GLY A 224 5.32 10.80 22.05
N PHE A 225 5.31 10.34 20.80
CA PHE A 225 4.83 9.00 20.46
C PHE A 225 5.85 7.91 20.76
N LEU A 226 7.13 8.25 20.76
CA LEU A 226 8.24 7.36 21.06
C LEU A 226 9.03 7.89 22.26
N ASN A 227 9.51 6.97 23.09
CA ASN A 227 10.48 7.23 24.15
C ASN A 227 11.89 7.43 23.53
N ALA A 228 12.84 7.90 24.33
CA ALA A 228 14.23 8.12 23.90
C ALA A 228 14.94 6.81 23.45
N ASP A 229 14.45 5.66 23.88
CA ASP A 229 14.93 4.34 23.46
C ASP A 229 14.25 3.83 22.17
N GLY A 230 13.39 4.64 21.55
CA GLY A 230 12.64 4.30 20.34
C GLY A 230 11.39 3.45 20.57
N THR A 231 11.07 3.10 21.81
CA THR A 231 9.86 2.32 22.13
C THR A 231 8.60 3.20 22.14
N ALA A 232 7.43 2.62 21.92
CA ALA A 232 6.18 3.36 21.94
C ALA A 232 5.88 3.95 23.33
N ALA A 233 5.66 5.26 23.39
CA ALA A 233 5.32 5.95 24.63
C ALA A 233 3.89 5.63 25.07
N ALA A 234 3.73 5.06 26.26
CA ALA A 234 2.41 4.66 26.78
C ALA A 234 1.46 5.85 26.96
N ALA A 235 1.98 7.02 27.35
CA ALA A 235 1.23 8.20 27.73
C ALA A 235 0.48 8.88 26.57
N ALA A 236 1.04 8.89 25.34
CA ALA A 236 0.43 9.54 24.18
C ALA A 236 -0.91 8.90 23.74
N TRP A 237 -1.16 7.65 24.17
CA TRP A 237 -2.28 6.83 23.71
C TRP A 237 -3.26 6.43 24.83
N GLN A 238 -3.04 6.88 26.08
CA GLN A 238 -4.01 6.66 27.17
C GLN A 238 -5.22 7.57 26.97
N ARG A 239 -6.40 7.01 26.67
CA ARG A 239 -7.67 7.74 26.79
C ARG A 239 -8.05 7.78 28.26
N GLY A 240 -8.34 8.98 28.79
CA GLY A 240 -8.87 9.12 30.13
C GLY A 240 -10.28 8.53 30.17
N GLU A 241 -10.62 7.79 31.23
CA GLU A 241 -11.94 7.16 31.40
C GLU A 241 -13.09 8.16 31.57
N ALA A 242 -12.80 9.47 31.57
CA ALA A 242 -13.73 10.57 31.83
C ALA A 242 -13.61 11.75 30.82
N CYS A 243 -13.29 11.48 29.54
CA CYS A 243 -13.34 12.52 28.49
C CYS A 243 -14.72 12.61 27.84
N SER A 244 -15.16 13.83 27.53
CA SER A 244 -16.35 14.05 26.69
C SER A 244 -16.09 13.61 25.24
N ASP A 245 -17.16 13.40 24.46
CA ASP A 245 -17.04 13.05 23.03
C ASP A 245 -16.29 14.13 22.23
N GLU A 246 -16.42 15.42 22.61
CA GLU A 246 -15.70 16.53 21.99
C GLU A 246 -14.19 16.49 22.31
N ASP A 247 -13.81 16.12 23.53
CA ASP A 247 -12.40 15.98 23.94
C ASP A 247 -11.72 14.80 23.22
N GLU A 248 -12.44 13.70 23.02
CA GLU A 248 -11.97 12.54 22.27
C GLU A 248 -11.74 12.85 20.79
N GLU A 249 -12.65 13.60 20.16
CA GLU A 249 -12.50 14.01 18.76
C GLU A 249 -11.35 15.00 18.60
N LYS A 250 -11.22 15.98 19.49
CA LYS A 250 -10.07 16.92 19.49
C LYS A 250 -8.75 16.17 19.65
N LYS A 251 -8.66 15.25 20.60
CA LYS A 251 -7.47 14.41 20.80
C LYS A 251 -7.15 13.56 19.56
N ALA A 252 -8.16 12.97 18.93
CA ALA A 252 -7.99 12.21 17.70
C ALA A 252 -7.43 13.08 16.56
N GLN A 253 -7.91 14.33 16.44
CA GLN A 253 -7.40 15.29 15.46
C GLN A 253 -5.96 15.72 15.74
N ASP A 254 -5.60 15.93 16.99
CA ASP A 254 -4.23 16.29 17.38
C ASP A 254 -3.24 15.14 17.13
N ILE A 255 -3.60 13.90 17.47
CA ILE A 255 -2.80 12.71 17.13
C ILE A 255 -2.63 12.60 15.62
N ARG A 256 -3.72 12.78 14.86
CA ARG A 256 -3.68 12.75 13.39
C ARG A 256 -2.73 13.82 12.83
N ARG A 257 -2.78 15.05 13.36
CA ARG A 257 -1.90 16.14 12.94
C ARG A 257 -0.43 15.79 13.20
N ALA A 258 -0.11 15.29 14.40
CA ALA A 258 1.24 14.89 14.76
C ALA A 258 1.76 13.72 13.90
N LEU A 259 0.93 12.72 13.61
CA LEU A 259 1.26 11.64 12.66
C LEU A 259 1.53 12.18 11.26
N LEU A 260 0.72 13.13 10.77
CA LEU A 260 0.97 13.75 9.47
C LEU A 260 2.31 14.50 9.47
N HIS A 261 2.71 15.18 10.54
CA HIS A 261 4.04 15.79 10.62
C HIS A 261 5.16 14.75 10.55
N ALA A 262 5.00 13.58 11.18
CA ALA A 262 5.94 12.48 11.14
C ALA A 262 5.94 11.70 9.81
N ILE A 263 4.87 11.78 9.01
CA ILE A 263 4.75 11.11 7.72
C ILE A 263 4.80 12.17 6.62
N PRO A 264 5.99 12.58 6.14
CA PRO A 264 6.07 13.64 5.12
C PRO A 264 5.45 13.23 3.78
N PHE A 265 5.55 11.95 3.42
CA PHE A 265 4.92 11.40 2.23
C PHE A 265 4.67 9.89 2.35
N SER A 266 3.66 9.44 1.63
CA SER A 266 3.43 8.05 1.23
C SER A 266 2.83 8.11 -0.17
N PHE A 267 3.54 7.58 -1.15
CA PHE A 267 3.15 7.66 -2.55
C PHE A 267 3.53 6.41 -3.33
N GLY A 268 2.98 6.30 -4.53
CA GLY A 268 3.38 5.30 -5.51
C GLY A 268 3.16 5.77 -6.93
N VAL A 269 3.97 5.28 -7.84
CA VAL A 269 3.83 5.49 -9.28
C VAL A 269 3.96 4.17 -10.02
N VAL A 270 3.11 3.97 -11.03
CA VAL A 270 3.14 2.84 -11.95
C VAL A 270 3.09 3.38 -13.37
N VAL A 271 4.07 3.02 -14.18
CA VAL A 271 4.09 3.29 -15.63
C VAL A 271 3.74 1.99 -16.34
N THR A 272 2.54 1.93 -16.91
CA THR A 272 1.99 0.73 -17.55
C THR A 272 2.01 0.89 -19.08
N PRO A 273 2.70 -0.01 -19.81
CA PRO A 273 2.54 -0.14 -21.26
C PRO A 273 1.13 -0.58 -21.64
N LEU A 274 0.55 0.06 -22.66
CA LEU A 274 -0.76 -0.21 -23.22
C LEU A 274 -0.61 -0.63 -24.70
N ALA A 275 -0.49 -1.94 -24.96
CA ALA A 275 -0.29 -2.49 -26.31
C ALA A 275 0.84 -1.76 -27.09
N ALA A 276 1.93 -1.43 -26.41
CA ALA A 276 2.93 -0.48 -26.87
C ALA A 276 4.08 -1.08 -27.71
N GLY A 277 4.08 -2.41 -27.86
CA GLY A 277 5.13 -3.15 -28.55
C GLY A 277 6.44 -3.24 -27.78
N VAL A 278 7.32 -4.13 -28.25
CA VAL A 278 8.54 -4.56 -27.55
C VAL A 278 9.49 -3.40 -27.22
N ALA A 279 9.61 -2.40 -28.10
CA ALA A 279 10.53 -1.29 -27.89
C ALA A 279 10.13 -0.39 -26.70
N VAL A 280 8.82 -0.14 -26.53
CA VAL A 280 8.33 0.64 -25.38
C VAL A 280 8.47 -0.17 -24.10
N ASP A 281 8.15 -1.47 -24.14
CA ASP A 281 8.28 -2.37 -23.00
C ASP A 281 9.73 -2.45 -22.51
N GLN A 282 10.72 -2.51 -23.41
CA GLN A 282 12.14 -2.49 -23.06
C GLN A 282 12.56 -1.19 -22.36
N ARG A 283 12.09 -0.03 -22.85
CA ARG A 283 12.38 1.27 -22.22
C ARG A 283 11.75 1.40 -20.83
N VAL A 284 10.51 0.93 -20.66
CA VAL A 284 9.82 0.90 -19.36
C VAL A 284 10.51 -0.09 -18.41
N SER A 285 10.95 -1.24 -18.90
CA SER A 285 11.72 -2.21 -18.12
C SER A 285 13.07 -1.63 -17.66
N GLN A 286 13.79 -0.92 -18.54
CA GLN A 286 15.01 -0.22 -18.15
C GLN A 286 14.76 0.83 -17.06
N LEU A 287 13.72 1.66 -17.21
CA LEU A 287 13.29 2.62 -16.20
C LEU A 287 13.01 1.92 -14.86
N ASN A 288 12.27 0.80 -14.89
CA ASN A 288 11.95 0.01 -13.71
C ASN A 288 13.22 -0.43 -12.97
N ARG A 289 14.19 -1.03 -13.69
CA ARG A 289 15.42 -1.56 -13.10
C ARG A 289 16.23 -0.49 -12.38
N VAL A 290 16.46 0.66 -13.02
CA VAL A 290 17.30 1.73 -12.44
C VAL A 290 16.61 2.44 -11.26
N VAL A 291 15.28 2.59 -11.33
CA VAL A 291 14.49 3.14 -10.22
C VAL A 291 14.48 2.17 -9.04
N MET A 292 14.31 0.86 -9.27
CA MET A 292 14.35 -0.15 -8.21
C MET A 292 15.72 -0.25 -7.54
N GLU A 293 16.83 -0.25 -8.30
CA GLU A 293 18.19 -0.21 -7.72
C GLU A 293 18.37 1.01 -6.82
N SER A 294 17.95 2.18 -7.29
CA SER A 294 18.08 3.42 -6.53
C SER A 294 17.14 3.47 -5.33
N ALA A 295 15.94 2.89 -5.43
CA ALA A 295 15.02 2.77 -4.32
C ALA A 295 15.54 1.80 -3.25
N ALA A 296 16.14 0.68 -3.64
CA ALA A 296 16.77 -0.26 -2.71
C ALA A 296 17.91 0.39 -1.92
N LEU A 297 18.70 1.28 -2.54
CA LEU A 297 19.73 2.05 -1.83
C LEU A 297 19.18 2.97 -0.74
N LEU A 298 17.91 3.41 -0.81
CA LEU A 298 17.28 4.18 0.26
C LEU A 298 17.08 3.34 1.53
N SER A 299 17.07 2.01 1.40
CA SER A 299 16.95 1.04 2.49
C SER A 299 18.30 0.59 3.06
N ALA A 300 19.42 1.12 2.55
CA ALA A 300 20.76 0.78 3.02
C ALA A 300 21.07 1.42 4.39
N SER A 301 21.60 0.63 5.33
CA SER A 301 22.06 1.15 6.62
C SER A 301 23.37 1.95 6.46
N PRO A 302 23.52 3.12 7.11
CA PRO A 302 24.72 3.95 7.01
C PRO A 302 25.99 3.38 7.67
N GLY A 303 25.93 2.18 8.26
CA GLY A 303 27.00 1.62 9.12
C GLY A 303 28.16 0.91 8.41
N GLY A 304 28.18 0.80 7.08
CA GLY A 304 29.18 0.01 6.35
C GLY A 304 30.00 0.81 5.36
N GLY A 305 31.12 1.40 5.79
CA GLY A 305 32.37 1.71 5.05
C GLY A 305 32.36 2.51 3.72
N ALA A 306 31.33 2.41 2.89
CA ALA A 306 31.14 3.15 1.65
C ALA A 306 29.71 3.69 1.62
N THR A 307 29.56 5.00 1.82
CA THR A 307 28.28 5.71 1.81
C THR A 307 27.76 5.88 0.37
N VAL A 308 27.38 4.79 -0.28
CA VAL A 308 26.62 4.87 -1.53
C VAL A 308 25.25 5.42 -1.20
N THR A 309 25.04 6.69 -1.53
CA THR A 309 23.76 7.37 -1.33
C THR A 309 22.89 7.23 -2.58
N SER A 310 21.59 7.00 -2.38
CA SER A 310 20.66 6.93 -3.50
C SER A 310 20.54 8.27 -4.21
N ALA A 311 20.59 8.27 -5.55
CA ALA A 311 20.31 9.44 -6.36
C ALA A 311 18.89 10.01 -6.15
N LEU A 312 17.96 9.22 -5.59
CA LEU A 312 16.59 9.64 -5.29
C LEU A 312 16.48 10.44 -3.98
N GLN A 313 17.50 10.42 -3.11
CA GLN A 313 17.43 11.06 -1.79
C GLN A 313 17.12 12.57 -1.88
N PRO A 314 17.80 13.38 -2.72
CA PRO A 314 17.51 14.81 -2.82
C PRO A 314 16.09 15.11 -3.31
N LEU A 315 15.54 14.24 -4.19
CA LEU A 315 14.17 14.34 -4.66
C LEU A 315 13.18 14.15 -3.52
N LEU A 316 13.39 13.11 -2.71
CA LEU A 316 12.51 12.78 -1.60
C LEU A 316 12.55 13.84 -0.50
N ASP A 317 13.71 14.44 -0.23
CA ASP A 317 13.82 15.54 0.72
C ASP A 317 13.07 16.79 0.24
N ARG A 318 13.18 17.12 -1.05
CA ARG A 318 12.39 18.19 -1.65
C ARG A 318 10.88 17.90 -1.58
N CYS A 319 10.47 16.68 -1.92
CA CYS A 319 9.07 16.25 -1.85
C CYS A 319 8.51 16.35 -0.42
N ALA A 320 9.32 16.03 0.60
CA ALA A 320 8.91 16.12 1.98
C ALA A 320 8.78 17.56 2.49
N GLU A 321 9.67 18.44 2.07
CA GLU A 321 9.66 19.85 2.43
C GLU A 321 8.47 20.60 1.78
N LYS A 322 8.26 20.37 0.48
CA LYS A 322 7.28 21.14 -0.32
C LYS A 322 5.95 20.43 -0.57
N HIS A 323 5.83 19.15 -0.21
CA HIS A 323 4.67 18.31 -0.49
C HIS A 323 4.35 18.14 -1.99
N THR A 324 5.36 18.30 -2.87
CA THR A 324 5.23 18.31 -4.34
C THR A 324 5.50 16.95 -5.00
N ALA A 325 5.27 15.85 -4.27
CA ALA A 325 5.56 14.49 -4.75
C ALA A 325 4.85 14.16 -6.06
N CYS A 326 3.61 14.58 -6.26
CA CYS A 326 2.88 14.30 -7.51
C CYS A 326 3.63 14.81 -8.76
N GLN A 327 4.01 16.09 -8.78
CA GLN A 327 4.73 16.68 -9.91
C GLN A 327 6.14 16.08 -10.05
N HIS A 328 6.92 16.06 -8.97
CA HIS A 328 8.33 15.64 -9.02
C HIS A 328 8.50 14.18 -9.45
N ILE A 329 7.61 13.30 -8.97
CA ILE A 329 7.67 11.87 -9.31
C ILE A 329 7.20 11.65 -10.76
N LEU A 330 6.14 12.32 -11.20
CA LEU A 330 5.72 12.26 -12.61
C LEU A 330 6.80 12.82 -13.55
N SER A 331 7.43 13.94 -13.21
CA SER A 331 8.59 14.49 -13.92
C SER A 331 9.73 13.48 -14.01
N LEU A 332 10.06 12.80 -12.89
CA LEU A 332 11.13 11.81 -12.86
C LEU A 332 10.85 10.66 -13.83
N VAL A 333 9.66 10.08 -13.79
CA VAL A 333 9.35 8.86 -14.57
C VAL A 333 8.94 9.12 -16.01
N SER A 334 8.47 10.34 -16.35
CA SER A 334 8.06 10.69 -17.71
C SER A 334 9.08 11.54 -18.47
N GLY A 335 9.91 12.32 -17.76
CA GLY A 335 10.76 13.35 -18.39
C GLY A 335 10.00 14.57 -18.92
N ASP A 336 8.68 14.64 -18.75
CA ASP A 336 7.83 15.76 -19.18
C ASP A 336 7.47 16.64 -17.97
N HIS A 337 8.27 17.68 -17.73
CA HIS A 337 8.11 18.58 -16.59
C HIS A 337 6.84 19.44 -16.67
N ASP A 338 6.51 19.92 -17.87
CA ASP A 338 5.31 20.72 -18.10
C ASP A 338 4.05 19.86 -18.00
N GLY A 339 4.05 18.67 -18.61
CA GLY A 339 2.95 17.73 -18.49
C GLY A 339 2.72 17.28 -17.05
N ALA A 340 3.79 17.02 -16.29
CA ALA A 340 3.71 16.67 -14.87
C ALA A 340 3.16 17.83 -14.03
N TYR A 341 3.56 19.07 -14.31
CA TYR A 341 2.99 20.27 -13.69
C TYR A 341 1.49 20.38 -13.95
N GLN A 342 1.08 20.30 -15.21
CA GLN A 342 -0.34 20.39 -15.58
C GLN A 342 -1.16 19.25 -14.97
N ALA A 343 -0.61 18.03 -14.90
CA ALA A 343 -1.25 16.90 -14.26
C ALA A 343 -1.42 17.14 -12.75
N ALA A 344 -0.40 17.65 -12.06
CA ALA A 344 -0.48 17.99 -10.64
C ALA A 344 -1.50 19.12 -10.38
N VAL A 345 -1.57 20.13 -11.24
CA VAL A 345 -2.59 21.21 -11.18
C VAL A 345 -3.99 20.63 -11.35
N ALA A 346 -4.22 19.79 -12.37
CA ALA A 346 -5.50 19.11 -12.59
C ALA A 346 -5.90 18.22 -11.40
N ALA A 347 -4.92 17.56 -10.79
CA ALA A 347 -5.08 16.74 -9.60
C ALA A 347 -5.29 17.55 -8.31
N ARG A 348 -5.19 18.89 -8.39
CA ARG A 348 -5.21 19.83 -7.27
C ARG A 348 -4.13 19.52 -6.23
N GLN A 349 -2.96 19.06 -6.64
CA GLN A 349 -1.81 18.79 -5.77
C GLN A 349 -0.87 20.01 -5.70
N TYR A 350 0.04 20.02 -4.72
CA TYR A 350 1.12 21.01 -4.70
C TYR A 350 1.99 20.89 -5.95
N ASN A 351 2.43 22.04 -6.44
CA ASN A 351 3.26 22.18 -7.62
C ASN A 351 4.22 23.36 -7.44
N ASP A 352 5.31 23.33 -8.19
CA ASP A 352 6.32 24.36 -8.35
C ASP A 352 6.48 24.69 -9.84
N ASP A 353 7.17 25.78 -10.15
CA ASP A 353 7.61 26.12 -11.51
C ASP A 353 8.34 24.92 -12.16
N PRO A 354 7.91 24.46 -13.36
CA PRO A 354 8.55 23.36 -14.08
C PRO A 354 10.07 23.50 -14.22
N ALA A 355 10.59 24.72 -14.40
CA ALA A 355 12.03 24.96 -14.52
C ALA A 355 12.79 24.64 -13.21
N GLN A 356 12.19 24.94 -12.06
CA GLN A 356 12.76 24.60 -10.75
C GLN A 356 12.72 23.10 -10.49
N VAL A 357 11.65 22.42 -10.93
CA VAL A 357 11.54 20.96 -10.84
C VAL A 357 12.57 20.29 -11.73
N ALA A 358 12.75 20.76 -12.98
CA ALA A 358 13.76 20.26 -13.90
C ALA A 358 15.18 20.36 -13.31
N ALA A 359 15.51 21.48 -12.64
CA ALA A 359 16.81 21.66 -11.98
C ALA A 359 17.10 20.61 -10.89
N VAL A 360 16.07 20.05 -10.26
CA VAL A 360 16.19 18.95 -9.28
C VAL A 360 16.17 17.58 -9.96
N VAL A 361 15.27 17.38 -10.92
CA VAL A 361 14.96 16.07 -11.50
C VAL A 361 15.95 15.66 -12.59
N ASP A 362 16.43 16.58 -13.43
CA ASP A 362 17.32 16.25 -14.56
C ASP A 362 18.69 15.71 -14.13
N PRO A 363 19.36 16.23 -13.07
CA PRO A 363 20.57 15.60 -12.54
C PRO A 363 20.33 14.14 -12.11
N ILE A 364 19.18 13.86 -11.51
CA ILE A 364 18.80 12.52 -11.06
C ILE A 364 18.54 11.62 -12.26
N ARG A 365 17.77 12.07 -13.25
CA ARG A 365 17.52 11.32 -14.49
C ARG A 365 18.81 10.98 -15.23
N ARG A 366 19.78 11.90 -15.27
CA ARG A 366 21.13 11.65 -15.81
C ARG A 366 21.91 10.62 -14.97
N ALA A 367 21.87 10.71 -13.64
CA ALA A 367 22.51 9.73 -12.76
C ALA A 367 21.91 8.33 -12.90
N LEU A 368 20.60 8.24 -13.17
CA LEU A 368 19.88 7.00 -13.45
C LEU A 368 20.04 6.50 -14.89
N GLY A 369 20.62 7.31 -15.80
CA GLY A 369 20.78 6.97 -17.22
C GLY A 369 19.46 6.89 -17.99
N VAL A 370 18.43 7.64 -17.59
CA VAL A 370 17.09 7.64 -18.22
C VAL A 370 16.70 8.99 -18.80
N GLN A 371 17.65 9.92 -18.97
CA GLN A 371 17.39 11.26 -19.52
C GLN A 371 16.68 11.21 -20.88
N ASP A 372 16.98 10.20 -21.71
CA ASP A 372 16.41 10.03 -23.05
C ASP A 372 15.01 9.37 -23.03
N PHE A 373 14.51 8.95 -21.86
CA PHE A 373 13.14 8.48 -21.69
C PHE A 373 12.19 9.66 -21.47
N VAL A 374 11.78 10.34 -22.55
CA VAL A 374 10.84 11.46 -22.51
C VAL A 374 9.51 11.04 -23.13
N VAL A 375 8.43 11.15 -22.36
CA VAL A 375 7.07 10.76 -22.73
C VAL A 375 6.11 11.90 -22.40
N PRO A 376 5.64 12.64 -23.41
CA PRO A 376 4.68 13.71 -23.21
C PRO A 376 3.38 13.21 -22.57
N LEU A 377 2.96 13.84 -21.48
CA LEU A 377 1.74 13.51 -20.75
C LEU A 377 0.54 14.25 -21.34
N ALA A 378 -0.58 13.54 -21.51
CA ALA A 378 -1.86 14.14 -21.88
C ALA A 378 -2.58 14.60 -20.60
N ALA A 379 -2.05 15.64 -19.95
CA ALA A 379 -2.54 16.12 -18.66
C ALA A 379 -4.02 16.55 -18.66
N ALA A 380 -4.55 16.99 -19.80
CA ALA A 380 -5.97 17.32 -19.95
C ALA A 380 -6.91 16.10 -19.79
N GLU A 381 -6.38 14.89 -19.94
CA GLU A 381 -7.10 13.63 -19.76
C GLU A 381 -6.81 12.98 -18.41
N ALA A 382 -6.21 13.72 -17.48
CA ALA A 382 -5.90 13.21 -16.16
C ALA A 382 -7.18 12.91 -15.37
N ALA A 383 -7.33 11.66 -14.94
CA ALA A 383 -8.45 11.21 -14.11
C ALA A 383 -8.01 11.16 -12.65
N ARG A 384 -8.62 12.00 -11.80
CA ARG A 384 -8.34 12.11 -10.37
C ARG A 384 -9.46 11.48 -9.54
N THR A 385 -9.10 10.62 -8.60
CA THR A 385 -10.00 10.15 -7.53
C THR A 385 -9.45 10.60 -6.18
N GLY A 386 -10.28 11.19 -5.33
CA GLY A 386 -9.90 11.52 -3.96
C GLY A 386 -9.94 10.26 -3.09
N LEU A 387 -8.99 10.10 -2.18
CA LEU A 387 -8.97 8.96 -1.28
C LEU A 387 -9.33 9.35 0.14
N ASP A 388 -10.08 8.49 0.83
CA ASP A 388 -10.42 8.64 2.23
C ASP A 388 -10.46 7.29 2.95
N PHE A 389 -10.06 7.31 4.22
CA PHE A 389 -10.25 6.15 5.07
C PHE A 389 -11.74 6.03 5.38
N PHE A 390 -12.38 4.96 4.94
CA PHE A 390 -13.82 4.78 5.12
C PHE A 390 -14.18 3.34 5.48
N CYS A 391 -15.00 3.19 6.51
CA CYS A 391 -15.52 1.89 6.93
C CYS A 391 -17.01 2.00 7.23
N ARG A 392 -17.80 1.14 6.58
CA ARG A 392 -19.26 1.07 6.67
C ARG A 392 -19.77 0.33 7.92
N CYS A 393 -18.90 0.02 8.88
CA CYS A 393 -19.34 -0.65 10.11
C CYS A 393 -20.29 0.26 10.90
N SER A 394 -21.30 -0.36 11.51
CA SER A 394 -22.26 0.28 12.40
C SER A 394 -22.50 -0.63 13.60
N LYS A 395 -23.10 -0.10 14.67
CA LYS A 395 -23.50 -0.91 15.83
C LYS A 395 -24.50 -2.00 15.42
N GLN A 396 -25.42 -1.65 14.52
CA GLN A 396 -26.40 -2.57 13.95
C GLN A 396 -25.74 -3.76 13.24
N ASN A 397 -24.81 -3.49 12.29
CA ASN A 397 -24.12 -4.55 11.56
C ASN A 397 -23.30 -5.46 12.50
N VAL A 398 -22.75 -4.88 13.59
CA VAL A 398 -22.08 -5.66 14.63
C VAL A 398 -23.07 -6.58 15.33
N LEU A 399 -24.23 -6.09 15.76
CA LEU A 399 -25.27 -6.92 16.40
C LEU A 399 -25.73 -8.06 15.48
N GLU A 400 -26.02 -7.75 14.21
CA GLU A 400 -26.38 -8.74 13.19
C GLU A 400 -25.32 -9.84 13.03
N SER A 401 -24.03 -9.46 13.01
CA SER A 401 -22.94 -10.44 12.94
C SER A 401 -22.82 -11.33 14.17
N LEU A 402 -23.30 -10.87 15.34
CA LEU A 402 -23.28 -11.63 16.59
C LEU A 402 -24.46 -12.61 16.70
N VAL A 403 -25.51 -12.46 15.89
CA VAL A 403 -26.67 -13.38 15.90
C VAL A 403 -26.23 -14.82 15.61
N SER A 404 -25.28 -15.02 14.70
CA SER A 404 -24.74 -16.36 14.39
C SER A 404 -23.51 -16.75 15.22
N ALA A 405 -23.07 -15.91 16.17
CA ALA A 405 -21.84 -16.19 16.93
C ALA A 405 -22.00 -17.42 17.86
N PRO A 406 -20.93 -18.19 18.11
CA PRO A 406 -20.96 -19.28 19.10
C PRO A 406 -21.24 -18.75 20.52
N PRO A 407 -22.00 -19.49 21.37
CA PRO A 407 -22.29 -19.05 22.74
C PRO A 407 -21.05 -18.68 23.56
N ARG A 408 -19.97 -19.48 23.43
CA ARG A 408 -18.68 -19.20 24.09
C ARG A 408 -18.07 -17.85 23.71
N ALA A 409 -18.26 -17.40 22.47
CA ALA A 409 -17.76 -16.10 22.03
C ALA A 409 -18.55 -14.96 22.68
N LEU A 410 -19.87 -15.14 22.86
CA LEU A 410 -20.72 -14.16 23.55
C LEU A 410 -20.43 -14.09 25.06
N GLU A 411 -20.18 -15.23 25.70
CA GLU A 411 -19.74 -15.27 27.10
C GLU A 411 -18.40 -14.56 27.30
N SER A 412 -17.43 -14.80 26.40
CA SER A 412 -16.15 -14.09 26.40
C SER A 412 -16.33 -12.58 26.17
N LEU A 413 -17.27 -12.18 25.30
CA LEU A 413 -17.61 -10.77 25.09
C LEU A 413 -18.24 -10.12 26.34
N LYS A 414 -19.13 -10.83 27.04
CA LYS A 414 -19.69 -10.37 28.33
C LYS A 414 -18.58 -10.21 29.37
N GLY A 415 -17.66 -11.17 29.46
CA GLY A 415 -16.51 -11.14 30.37
C GLY A 415 -15.46 -10.07 30.07
N SER A 416 -15.36 -9.60 28.82
CA SER A 416 -14.41 -8.57 28.38
C SER A 416 -14.99 -7.14 28.38
N GLY A 417 -16.10 -6.92 29.09
CA GLY A 417 -16.68 -5.59 29.28
C GLY A 417 -17.60 -5.13 28.13
N ASN A 418 -18.26 -6.08 27.44
CA ASN A 418 -19.30 -5.82 26.45
C ASN A 418 -18.86 -4.93 25.28
N THR A 419 -17.58 -4.94 24.92
CA THR A 419 -17.03 -4.06 23.89
C THR A 419 -16.52 -4.85 22.70
N VAL A 420 -17.12 -4.59 21.53
CA VAL A 420 -16.69 -5.18 20.26
C VAL A 420 -15.84 -4.17 19.49
N HIS A 421 -14.79 -4.66 18.84
CA HIS A 421 -13.92 -3.87 17.99
C HIS A 421 -14.14 -4.25 16.52
N CYS A 422 -14.42 -3.28 15.66
CA CYS A 422 -14.42 -3.54 14.23
C CYS A 422 -12.98 -3.80 13.76
N SER A 423 -12.72 -5.00 13.23
CA SER A 423 -11.39 -5.38 12.75
C SER A 423 -10.84 -4.42 11.70
N PHE A 424 -11.68 -3.86 10.83
CA PHE A 424 -11.27 -2.99 9.72
C PHE A 424 -10.91 -1.55 10.09
N CYS A 425 -11.48 -1.00 11.16
CA CYS A 425 -11.30 0.43 11.47
C CYS A 425 -11.02 0.74 12.93
N GLY A 426 -10.90 -0.29 13.78
CA GLY A 426 -10.63 -0.16 15.21
C GLY A 426 -11.75 0.46 16.03
N ARG A 427 -12.88 0.88 15.41
CA ARG A 427 -14.00 1.49 16.12
C ARG A 427 -14.58 0.52 17.14
N ARG A 428 -14.83 1.04 18.35
CA ARG A 428 -15.36 0.32 19.51
C ARG A 428 -16.86 0.49 19.58
N TYR A 429 -17.57 -0.60 19.83
CA TYR A 429 -19.00 -0.63 20.05
C TYR A 429 -19.26 -1.25 21.41
N LYS A 430 -19.70 -0.44 22.38
CA LYS A 430 -20.14 -0.92 23.68
C LYS A 430 -21.59 -1.35 23.60
N LEU A 431 -21.88 -2.57 24.02
CA LEU A 431 -23.22 -3.14 24.09
C LEU A 431 -23.80 -2.91 25.49
N ALA A 432 -24.93 -2.20 25.55
CA ALA A 432 -25.75 -1.97 26.72
C ALA A 432 -26.78 -3.09 26.88
N GLY A 433 -27.49 -3.10 28.01
CA GLY A 433 -28.47 -4.14 28.34
C GLY A 433 -29.57 -4.31 27.28
N ALA A 434 -30.07 -3.21 26.72
CA ALA A 434 -31.09 -3.24 25.68
C ALA A 434 -30.62 -3.96 24.40
N GLU A 435 -29.36 -3.73 23.98
CA GLU A 435 -28.82 -4.38 22.78
C GLU A 435 -28.49 -5.87 23.03
N TRP A 436 -28.16 -6.24 24.27
CA TRP A 436 -28.06 -7.65 24.64
C TRP A 436 -29.42 -8.37 24.58
N GLN A 437 -30.48 -7.72 25.05
CA GLN A 437 -31.83 -8.26 24.95
C GLN A 437 -32.28 -8.43 23.49
N GLU A 438 -32.00 -7.43 22.65
CA GLU A 438 -32.25 -7.50 21.21
C GLU A 438 -31.52 -8.68 20.56
N LEU A 439 -30.23 -8.85 20.85
CA LEU A 439 -29.43 -9.96 20.37
C LEU A 439 -29.99 -11.31 20.83
N GLU A 440 -30.37 -11.45 22.10
CA GLU A 440 -30.93 -12.69 22.64
C GLU A 440 -32.27 -13.04 21.98
N MET A 441 -33.16 -12.06 21.79
CA MET A 441 -34.42 -12.25 21.06
C MET A 441 -34.19 -12.70 19.61
N ALA A 442 -33.28 -12.04 18.88
CA ALA A 442 -32.97 -12.38 17.50
C ALA A 442 -32.41 -13.81 17.36
N ARG A 443 -31.58 -14.24 18.33
CA ARG A 443 -31.03 -15.59 18.37
C ARG A 443 -32.08 -16.65 18.66
N SER A 444 -32.97 -16.39 19.62
CA SER A 444 -34.10 -17.28 19.92
C SER A 444 -35.03 -17.45 18.72
N ALA A 445 -35.29 -16.38 17.96
CA ALA A 445 -36.10 -16.43 16.74
C ALA A 445 -35.41 -17.20 15.58
N SER A 446 -34.07 -17.19 15.52
CA SER A 446 -33.29 -17.89 14.49
C SER A 446 -33.05 -19.38 14.76
N THR A 447 -33.40 -19.87 15.97
CA THR A 447 -33.24 -21.28 16.34
C THR A 447 -34.50 -22.06 15.91
N PRO A 448 -34.40 -23.07 15.02
CA PRO A 448 -35.59 -23.85 14.65
C PRO A 448 -36.14 -24.58 15.88
N PRO A 449 -37.47 -24.71 16.04
CA PRO A 449 -38.05 -25.41 17.17
C PRO A 449 -37.53 -26.84 17.17
N GLN A 450 -36.82 -27.21 18.24
CA GLN A 450 -36.48 -28.61 18.49
C GLN A 450 -37.79 -29.39 18.53
N ARG A 451 -38.01 -30.28 17.56
CA ARG A 451 -39.05 -31.31 17.67
C ARG A 451 -38.71 -32.12 18.91
N SER A 452 -39.43 -31.85 19.99
CA SER A 452 -39.51 -32.72 21.15
C SER A 452 -39.97 -34.10 20.65
N GLN A 453 -39.03 -35.03 20.50
CA GLN A 453 -39.38 -36.44 20.52
C GLN A 453 -39.78 -36.77 21.95
N SER A 454 -41.04 -36.50 22.27
CA SER A 454 -41.74 -37.16 23.37
C SER A 454 -41.95 -38.61 22.93
N LEU A 455 -40.98 -39.47 23.27
CA LEU A 455 -41.22 -40.90 23.37
C LEU A 455 -42.05 -41.12 24.65
N THR A 456 -43.36 -41.05 24.49
CA THR A 456 -44.31 -41.68 25.41
C THR A 456 -44.54 -43.11 24.95
N GLU A 457 -44.26 -44.01 25.89
CA GLU A 457 -44.67 -45.42 26.02
C GLU A 457 -44.04 -46.47 25.08
#